data_AF-A0A2J4QC29-F1
#
_entry.id   AF-A0A2J4QC29-F1
#
_cell.length_a   1.000
_cell.length_b   1.000
_cell.length_c   1.000
_cell.angle_alpha   90.00
_cell.angle_beta   90.00
_cell.angle_gamma   90.00
#
_symmetry.space_group_name_H-M   'P 1'
#
loop_
_entity.id
_entity.type
_entity.pdbx_description
1 polymer ?
#
loop_
_entity_poly.entity_id
_entity_poly.type
_entity_poly.pdbx_seq_one_letter_code
_entity_poly.pdbx_strand_id
1 'polypeptide(L)'
;REVGGLATMLAAHMNFETDDLRRLARFWGTERLAQTPGLAAVDLFAAIGRGEVKAVWIMGTNPVVSLPDSHAVSEALAACPLVIVSDVAAATDTGRFAHIRFPALAWGEKSGTVTNSERRISRQRAFMPPPGEARADWWIVARVAQALGFGSAFAWQHPHEVFSEHAALSGYENDGQRAFDIGGLADLSREAWDALEPVRWPVSRSEAAWSVHKGWHRDGKLRMVPVAPQPTRATTDAFYPLILNSGRIRDQWHTMTRTGSVPRLMQHISEPVVEVAPADASRYQLVEGELARVRSPNGVMVAKVTIGDGQRPGSLFVPMHWNDQYARQGRVNNLLRAVTDPHSGQPESKQAAVAIAAWLPAWKGELFARQPVPLPASLHWRRRAAEGVIHLSLAGDIRSRDWLVGWCQRQGWQMQVAEGGNVWNLLAWQGGELMLGWWSDASEPAIDAEWIHAAFRTPPQNAARRHALLSGRKGGDEMPRGRIICSCFSVGERAIGEAIASGCRTPAALGEKLKCGTNCGSCLPELKALLAAKRVQA
;
A
#
# COMPACT_ATOMS: atom_id res chain seq x y z
N ARG A 1 14.94 13.06 -1.78
CA ARG A 1 15.25 14.07 -0.74
C ARG A 1 16.12 15.17 -1.35
N GLU A 2 17.16 14.75 -2.06
CA GLU A 2 18.20 15.52 -2.73
C GLU A 2 17.64 16.62 -3.65
N VAL A 3 16.54 16.34 -4.33
CA VAL A 3 15.85 17.28 -5.25
C VAL A 3 15.00 18.36 -4.55
N GLY A 4 14.99 18.45 -3.22
CA GLY A 4 14.17 19.44 -2.49
C GLY A 4 12.70 19.05 -2.30
N GLY A 5 12.39 17.75 -2.31
CA GLY A 5 11.02 17.23 -2.13
C GLY A 5 10.48 17.29 -0.70
N LEU A 6 10.97 18.19 0.15
CA LEU A 6 10.54 18.39 1.54
C LEU A 6 10.14 19.85 1.73
N ALA A 7 9.04 20.11 2.43
CA ALA A 7 8.57 21.48 2.67
C ALA A 7 9.56 22.33 3.51
N THR A 8 10.45 21.68 4.26
CA THR A 8 11.41 22.29 5.18
C THR A 8 12.81 22.46 4.60
N MET A 9 13.02 22.12 3.33
CA MET A 9 14.34 22.14 2.68
C MET A 9 14.22 22.63 1.24
N LEU A 10 15.17 23.43 0.78
CA LEU A 10 15.28 23.85 -0.61
C LEU A 10 15.97 22.75 -1.45
N ALA A 11 15.98 22.93 -2.78
CA ALA A 11 16.69 22.02 -3.68
C ALA A 11 18.18 21.88 -3.32
N ALA A 12 18.76 20.70 -3.60
CA ALA A 12 20.17 20.40 -3.37
C ALA A 12 20.63 20.52 -1.89
N HIS A 13 19.77 20.12 -0.94
CA HIS A 13 20.03 20.16 0.50
C HIS A 13 20.36 21.55 1.06
N MET A 14 19.85 22.61 0.42
CA MET A 14 19.92 23.97 0.97
C MET A 14 18.80 24.22 1.98
N ASN A 15 19.03 25.14 2.91
CA ASN A 15 18.09 25.54 3.94
C ASN A 15 17.50 26.93 3.64
N PHE A 16 16.49 27.35 4.40
CA PHE A 16 15.94 28.71 4.35
C PHE A 16 16.83 29.73 5.08
N GLU A 17 18.15 29.61 4.93
CA GLU A 17 19.13 30.58 5.42
C GLU A 17 19.40 31.64 4.35
N THR A 18 19.77 32.85 4.76
CA THR A 18 19.96 33.99 3.85
C THR A 18 20.93 33.70 2.71
N ASP A 19 22.05 33.04 2.98
CA ASP A 19 23.07 32.76 1.96
C ASP A 19 22.60 31.70 0.95
N ASP A 20 21.87 30.69 1.41
CA ASP A 20 21.27 29.66 0.57
C ASP A 20 20.15 30.22 -0.32
N LEU A 21 19.28 31.07 0.23
CA LEU A 21 18.23 31.76 -0.53
C LEU A 21 18.82 32.64 -1.64
N ARG A 22 19.85 33.43 -1.32
CA ARG A 22 20.53 34.28 -2.30
C ARG A 22 21.24 33.46 -3.38
N ARG A 23 21.86 32.34 -3.01
CA ARG A 23 22.51 31.43 -3.96
C ARG A 23 21.49 30.84 -4.93
N LEU A 24 20.38 30.32 -4.41
CA LEU A 24 19.32 29.75 -5.23
C LEU A 24 18.67 30.80 -6.15
N ALA A 25 18.46 32.02 -5.64
CA ALA A 25 17.96 33.16 -6.42
C ALA A 25 18.88 33.50 -7.60
N ARG A 26 20.20 33.55 -7.37
CA ARG A 26 21.20 33.77 -8.43
C ARG A 26 21.18 32.66 -9.48
N PHE A 27 21.15 31.39 -9.05
CA PHE A 27 21.18 30.25 -9.97
C PHE A 27 19.96 30.22 -10.89
N TRP A 28 18.76 30.41 -10.34
CA TRP A 28 17.52 30.41 -11.13
C TRP A 28 17.18 31.76 -11.76
N GLY A 29 17.92 32.82 -11.46
CA GLY A 29 17.64 34.17 -11.95
C GLY A 29 16.27 34.70 -11.49
N THR A 30 15.86 34.40 -10.25
CA THR A 30 14.54 34.79 -9.72
C THR A 30 14.67 35.73 -8.52
N GLU A 31 13.80 36.73 -8.48
CA GLU A 31 13.64 37.62 -7.32
C GLU A 31 12.54 37.14 -6.36
N ARG A 32 11.79 36.09 -6.73
CA ARG A 32 10.66 35.56 -5.96
C ARG A 32 10.93 34.14 -5.53
N LEU A 33 11.38 34.00 -4.29
CA LEU A 33 11.52 32.72 -3.60
C LEU A 33 10.75 32.72 -2.28
N ALA A 34 10.28 31.55 -1.87
CA ALA A 34 9.76 31.36 -0.53
C ALA A 34 10.85 31.66 0.50
N GLN A 35 10.53 32.49 1.49
CA GLN A 35 11.49 32.93 2.53
C GLN A 35 11.46 32.03 3.77
N THR A 36 10.45 31.18 3.91
CA THR A 36 10.25 30.31 5.06
C THR A 36 9.85 28.91 4.61
N PRO A 37 10.10 27.89 5.45
CA PRO A 37 9.54 26.55 5.25
C PRO A 37 8.04 26.54 4.96
N GLY A 38 7.62 25.63 4.10
CA GLY A 38 6.21 25.31 3.90
C GLY A 38 5.66 24.36 4.97
N LEU A 39 4.38 24.02 4.83
CA LEU A 39 3.71 23.08 5.75
C LEU A 39 4.19 21.64 5.50
N ALA A 40 4.56 20.93 6.57
CA ALA A 40 4.77 19.49 6.52
C ALA A 40 3.46 18.74 6.22
N ALA A 41 3.52 17.47 5.81
CA ALA A 41 2.36 16.78 5.28
C ALA A 41 1.15 16.77 6.24
N VAL A 42 1.34 16.45 7.53
CA VAL A 42 0.22 16.43 8.50
C VAL A 42 -0.38 17.83 8.66
N ASP A 43 0.47 18.87 8.79
CA ASP A 43 0.02 20.25 8.95
C ASP A 43 -0.65 20.80 7.69
N LEU A 44 -0.18 20.39 6.51
CA LEU A 44 -0.76 20.75 5.21
C LEU A 44 -2.23 20.30 5.13
N PHE A 45 -2.51 19.03 5.45
CA PHE A 45 -3.89 18.53 5.41
C PHE A 45 -4.77 19.14 6.51
N ALA A 46 -4.21 19.43 7.68
CA ALA A 46 -4.92 20.20 8.71
C ALA A 46 -5.25 21.63 8.23
N ALA A 47 -4.34 22.30 7.54
CA ALA A 47 -4.54 23.64 6.97
C ALA A 47 -5.57 23.65 5.82
N ILE A 48 -5.61 22.58 5.02
CA ILE A 48 -6.70 22.38 4.04
C ILE A 48 -8.04 22.28 4.77
N GLY A 49 -8.13 21.48 5.85
CA GLY A 49 -9.34 21.35 6.65
C GLY A 49 -9.80 22.66 7.30
N ARG A 50 -8.86 23.55 7.64
CA ARG A 50 -9.16 24.92 8.12
C ARG A 50 -9.46 25.93 7.01
N GLY A 51 -9.33 25.55 5.73
CA GLY A 51 -9.55 26.44 4.58
C GLY A 51 -8.43 27.44 4.29
N GLU A 52 -7.28 27.31 4.95
CA GLU A 52 -6.08 28.14 4.73
C GLU A 52 -5.40 27.79 3.40
N VAL A 53 -5.38 26.49 3.05
CA VAL A 53 -4.89 25.99 1.77
C VAL A 53 -6.07 25.61 0.89
N LYS A 54 -6.21 26.30 -0.25
CA LYS A 54 -7.36 26.17 -1.16
C LYS A 54 -7.08 25.36 -2.42
N ALA A 55 -5.82 25.06 -2.69
CA ALA A 55 -5.39 24.25 -3.81
C ALA A 55 -4.28 23.30 -3.36
N VAL A 56 -4.40 22.03 -3.71
CA VAL A 56 -3.39 21.01 -3.43
C VAL A 56 -3.15 20.15 -4.67
N TRP A 57 -1.88 19.93 -5.01
CA TRP A 57 -1.48 18.99 -6.05
C TRP A 57 -0.76 17.80 -5.41
N ILE A 58 -1.41 16.64 -5.45
CA ILE A 58 -0.93 15.38 -4.91
C ILE A 58 -0.34 14.54 -6.04
N MET A 59 0.95 14.25 -5.98
CA MET A 59 1.68 13.53 -7.03
C MET A 59 2.22 12.20 -6.48
N GLY A 60 1.80 11.08 -7.06
CA GLY A 60 2.35 9.74 -6.77
C GLY A 60 2.18 9.25 -5.33
N THR A 61 1.14 9.71 -4.61
CA THR A 61 0.87 9.32 -3.23
C THR A 61 -0.64 9.24 -2.94
N ASN A 62 -1.02 8.50 -1.89
CA ASN A 62 -2.41 8.24 -1.50
C ASN A 62 -2.67 8.62 -0.02
N PRO A 63 -2.63 9.93 0.33
CA PRO A 63 -2.72 10.45 1.70
C PRO A 63 -3.98 10.03 2.47
N VAL A 64 -5.10 9.82 1.78
CA VAL A 64 -6.35 9.29 2.37
C VAL A 64 -6.16 7.88 2.99
N VAL A 65 -5.08 7.20 2.63
CA VAL A 65 -4.70 5.90 3.21
C VAL A 65 -3.45 6.01 4.07
N SER A 66 -2.45 6.78 3.64
CA SER A 66 -1.11 6.75 4.26
C SER A 66 -0.91 7.71 5.42
N LEU A 67 -1.72 8.77 5.56
CA LEU A 67 -1.60 9.72 6.67
C LEU A 67 -2.43 9.29 7.89
N PRO A 68 -1.98 9.64 9.10
CA PRO A 68 -2.78 9.45 10.31
C PRO A 68 -4.06 10.29 10.22
N ASP A 69 -5.08 9.90 10.99
CA ASP A 69 -6.41 10.48 10.92
C ASP A 69 -6.92 10.56 9.47
N SER A 70 -6.90 9.40 8.80
CA SER A 70 -7.29 9.26 7.41
C SER A 70 -8.72 9.77 7.12
N HIS A 71 -9.59 9.79 8.13
CA HIS A 71 -10.93 10.39 8.03
C HIS A 71 -10.85 11.91 7.89
N ALA A 72 -10.16 12.62 8.80
CA ALA A 72 -9.99 14.06 8.71
C ALA A 72 -9.32 14.50 7.39
N VAL A 73 -8.36 13.71 6.89
CA VAL A 73 -7.75 13.93 5.57
C VAL A 73 -8.77 13.83 4.43
N SER A 74 -9.71 12.87 4.53
CA SER A 74 -10.79 12.71 3.55
C SER A 74 -11.75 13.91 3.57
N GLU A 75 -12.12 14.37 4.77
CA GLU A 75 -12.99 15.54 4.93
C GLU A 75 -12.33 16.82 4.41
N ALA A 76 -11.06 17.02 4.74
CA ALA A 76 -10.28 18.15 4.25
C ALA A 76 -10.23 18.18 2.71
N LEU A 77 -9.96 17.04 2.07
CA LEU A 77 -9.94 16.95 0.61
C LEU A 77 -11.31 17.13 -0.02
N ALA A 78 -12.38 16.65 0.62
CA ALA A 78 -13.75 16.86 0.14
C ALA A 78 -14.15 18.34 0.16
N ALA A 79 -13.66 19.11 1.13
CA ALA A 79 -13.93 20.54 1.26
C ALA A 79 -12.94 21.43 0.49
N CYS A 80 -11.82 20.90 0.00
CA CYS A 80 -10.79 21.67 -0.66
C CYS A 80 -11.26 22.18 -2.04
N PRO A 81 -11.22 23.50 -2.32
CA PRO A 81 -11.70 24.07 -3.58
C PRO A 81 -11.03 23.53 -4.85
N LEU A 82 -9.77 23.11 -4.76
CA LEU A 82 -9.06 22.52 -5.88
C LEU A 82 -8.11 21.40 -5.42
N VAL A 83 -8.38 20.20 -5.90
CA VAL A 83 -7.55 19.01 -5.68
C VAL A 83 -7.09 18.50 -7.04
N ILE A 84 -5.79 18.50 -7.27
CA ILE A 84 -5.16 17.94 -8.46
C ILE A 84 -4.45 16.64 -8.05
N VAL A 85 -4.67 15.56 -8.79
CA VAL A 85 -4.00 14.27 -8.54
C VAL A 85 -3.26 13.82 -9.79
N SER A 86 -1.96 13.57 -9.64
CA SER A 86 -1.17 12.86 -10.66
C SER A 86 -0.82 11.48 -10.13
N ASP A 87 -1.34 10.44 -10.78
CA ASP A 87 -1.17 9.05 -10.35
C ASP A 87 -1.10 8.12 -11.56
N VAL A 88 -0.47 6.97 -11.35
CA VAL A 88 -0.37 5.88 -12.32
C VAL A 88 -1.59 4.96 -12.23
N ALA A 89 -2.30 4.96 -11.09
CA ALA A 89 -3.47 4.14 -10.84
C ALA A 89 -4.76 4.91 -11.11
N ALA A 90 -5.66 4.31 -11.90
CA ALA A 90 -6.96 4.89 -12.23
C ALA A 90 -7.93 4.94 -11.04
N ALA A 91 -7.76 4.08 -10.03
CA ALA A 91 -8.61 4.05 -8.84
C ALA A 91 -7.75 4.08 -7.57
N THR A 92 -7.81 5.20 -6.85
CA THR A 92 -7.20 5.39 -5.54
C THR A 92 -8.16 6.15 -4.64
N ASP A 93 -8.05 5.95 -3.33
CA ASP A 93 -8.90 6.62 -2.33
C ASP A 93 -8.77 8.15 -2.43
N THR A 94 -7.55 8.65 -2.58
CA THR A 94 -7.27 10.08 -2.77
C THR A 94 -7.80 10.59 -4.12
N GLY A 95 -7.67 9.80 -5.19
CA GLY A 95 -8.12 10.17 -6.53
C GLY A 95 -9.63 10.43 -6.63
N ARG A 96 -10.43 9.96 -5.67
CA ARG A 96 -11.88 10.21 -5.59
C ARG A 96 -12.24 11.67 -5.29
N PHE A 97 -11.32 12.42 -4.69
CA PHE A 97 -11.50 13.84 -4.36
C PHE A 97 -10.91 14.77 -5.41
N ALA A 98 -10.28 14.23 -6.46
CA ALA A 98 -9.60 15.02 -7.47
C ALA A 98 -10.61 15.75 -8.37
N HIS A 99 -10.41 17.06 -8.52
CA HIS A 99 -11.09 17.89 -9.51
C HIS A 99 -10.38 17.78 -10.87
N ILE A 100 -9.05 17.65 -10.86
CA ILE A 100 -8.21 17.44 -12.04
C ILE A 100 -7.35 16.20 -11.82
N ARG A 101 -7.29 15.34 -12.83
CA ARG A 101 -6.51 14.10 -12.79
C ARG A 101 -5.55 14.04 -13.97
N PHE A 102 -4.26 13.86 -13.68
CA PHE A 102 -3.22 13.68 -14.68
C PHE A 102 -2.73 12.22 -14.69
N PRO A 103 -2.88 11.48 -15.80
CA PRO A 103 -2.31 10.14 -15.93
C PRO A 103 -0.78 10.24 -15.98
N ALA A 104 -0.12 9.72 -14.94
CA ALA A 104 1.34 9.73 -14.83
C ALA A 104 1.93 8.41 -15.36
N LEU A 105 3.15 8.46 -15.88
CA LEU A 105 3.90 7.27 -16.24
C LEU A 105 4.24 6.41 -15.00
N ALA A 106 4.22 5.10 -15.13
CA ALA A 106 4.71 4.15 -14.15
C ALA A 106 6.22 3.90 -14.29
N TRP A 107 6.81 3.16 -13.34
CA TRP A 107 8.26 2.90 -13.29
C TRP A 107 8.85 2.37 -14.61
N GLY A 108 8.19 1.38 -15.25
CA GLY A 108 8.71 0.80 -16.51
C GLY A 108 8.61 1.71 -17.73
N GLU A 109 7.85 2.81 -17.62
CA GLU A 109 7.56 3.74 -18.71
C GLU A 109 8.39 5.03 -18.57
N LYS A 110 8.91 5.33 -17.37
CA LYS A 110 9.71 6.52 -17.09
C LYS A 110 11.15 6.36 -17.56
N SER A 111 11.72 7.50 -17.96
CA SER A 111 13.15 7.68 -18.19
C SER A 111 13.66 8.76 -17.21
N GLY A 112 14.66 8.43 -16.40
CA GLY A 112 15.26 9.37 -15.44
C GLY A 112 16.37 8.73 -14.60
N THR A 113 16.54 9.19 -13.36
CA THR A 113 17.46 8.60 -12.39
C THR A 113 16.73 8.30 -11.07
N VAL A 114 17.23 7.32 -10.34
CA VAL A 114 16.77 6.99 -8.99
C VAL A 114 17.95 7.00 -8.03
N THR A 115 17.74 7.50 -6.82
CA THR A 115 18.74 7.48 -5.75
C THR A 115 18.29 6.53 -4.65
N ASN A 116 19.11 5.52 -4.33
CA ASN A 116 18.81 4.55 -3.28
C ASN A 116 19.36 4.97 -1.90
N SER A 117 19.12 4.15 -0.88
CA SER A 117 19.50 4.43 0.52
C SER A 117 21.00 4.61 0.75
N GLU A 118 21.85 4.03 -0.09
CA GLU A 118 23.31 4.20 0.01
C GLU A 118 23.84 5.39 -0.81
N ARG A 119 22.94 6.28 -1.27
CA ARG A 119 23.25 7.46 -2.08
C ARG A 119 23.70 7.15 -3.52
N ARG A 120 23.42 5.94 -4.01
CA ARG A 120 23.72 5.55 -5.38
C ARG A 120 22.65 6.04 -6.33
N ILE A 121 23.08 6.79 -7.33
CA ILE A 121 22.32 7.28 -8.46
C ILE A 121 22.44 6.24 -9.57
N SER A 122 21.31 5.70 -10.00
CA SER A 122 21.24 4.73 -11.11
C SER A 122 20.34 5.27 -12.21
N ARG A 123 20.73 5.02 -13.46
CA ARG A 123 19.94 5.38 -14.64
C ARG A 123 18.71 4.45 -14.76
N GLN A 124 17.51 5.02 -14.75
CA GLN A 124 16.25 4.33 -14.99
C GLN A 124 15.82 4.52 -16.44
N ARG A 125 15.90 3.46 -17.26
CA ARG A 125 15.52 3.49 -18.67
C ARG A 125 14.10 2.94 -18.85
N ALA A 126 13.31 3.59 -19.71
CA ALA A 126 12.01 3.07 -20.08
C ALA A 126 12.19 1.77 -20.88
N PHE A 127 11.40 0.76 -20.55
CA PHE A 127 11.34 -0.52 -21.27
C PHE A 127 9.91 -0.87 -21.69
N MET A 128 8.95 0.02 -21.40
CA MET A 128 7.58 -0.04 -21.89
C MET A 128 7.19 1.30 -22.52
N PRO A 129 6.33 1.29 -23.57
CA PRO A 129 5.79 2.52 -24.11
C PRO A 129 4.81 3.19 -23.11
N PRO A 130 4.67 4.53 -23.12
CA PRO A 130 3.61 5.23 -22.41
C PRO A 130 2.21 4.68 -22.74
N PRO A 131 1.38 4.37 -21.73
CA PRO A 131 0.00 3.95 -21.96
C PRO A 131 -0.89 5.15 -22.30
N GLY A 132 -1.56 5.10 -23.44
CA GLY A 132 -2.51 6.12 -23.87
C GLY A 132 -1.92 7.53 -23.84
N GLU A 133 -2.56 8.43 -23.09
CA GLU A 133 -2.14 9.84 -22.96
C GLU A 133 -1.25 10.10 -21.73
N ALA A 134 -0.78 9.05 -21.04
CA ALA A 134 0.07 9.23 -19.87
C ALA A 134 1.36 9.99 -20.23
N ARG A 135 1.80 10.86 -19.30
CA ARG A 135 3.00 11.70 -19.46
C ARG A 135 3.85 11.66 -18.20
N ALA A 136 5.14 11.94 -18.36
CA ALA A 136 6.07 12.00 -17.24
C ALA A 136 5.70 13.17 -16.30
N ASP A 137 5.87 12.99 -15.00
CA ASP A 137 5.52 14.01 -14.00
C ASP A 137 6.20 15.36 -14.27
N TRP A 138 7.49 15.35 -14.63
CA TRP A 138 8.23 16.58 -14.96
C TRP A 138 7.61 17.32 -16.15
N TRP A 139 7.12 16.59 -17.14
CA TRP A 139 6.50 17.16 -18.33
C TRP A 139 5.16 17.78 -17.97
N ILE A 140 4.35 17.10 -17.13
CA ILE A 140 3.07 17.62 -16.66
C ILE A 140 3.28 18.93 -15.89
N VAL A 141 4.25 18.97 -14.97
CA VAL A 141 4.63 20.18 -14.23
C VAL A 141 5.08 21.30 -15.19
N ALA A 142 5.94 20.99 -16.17
CA ALA A 142 6.41 21.95 -17.16
C ALA A 142 5.27 22.52 -18.01
N ARG A 143 4.28 21.71 -18.39
CA ARG A 143 3.09 22.15 -19.12
C ARG A 143 2.22 23.10 -18.31
N VAL A 144 1.99 22.77 -17.03
CA VAL A 144 1.23 23.63 -16.13
C VAL A 144 1.96 24.96 -15.93
N ALA A 145 3.28 24.93 -15.69
CA ALA A 145 4.08 26.15 -15.58
C ALA A 145 4.03 27.01 -16.85
N GLN A 146 4.06 26.37 -18.03
CA GLN A 146 3.90 27.06 -19.32
C GLN A 146 2.53 27.73 -19.46
N ALA A 147 1.45 27.05 -19.08
CA ALA A 147 0.11 27.63 -19.08
C ALA A 147 -0.04 28.80 -18.09
N LEU A 148 0.77 28.83 -17.03
CA LEU A 148 0.84 29.92 -16.04
C LEU A 148 1.80 31.06 -16.45
N GLY A 149 2.42 31.00 -17.63
CA GLY A 149 3.30 32.04 -18.16
C GLY A 149 4.78 31.89 -17.82
N PHE A 150 5.21 30.79 -17.18
CA PHE A 150 6.61 30.53 -16.81
C PHE A 150 7.36 29.70 -17.85
N GLY A 151 7.00 29.83 -19.13
CA GLY A 151 7.40 28.84 -20.13
C GLY A 151 8.88 28.77 -20.45
N SER A 152 9.59 29.90 -20.38
CA SER A 152 11.04 29.94 -20.55
C SER A 152 11.79 29.19 -19.44
N ALA A 153 11.32 29.27 -18.20
CA ALA A 153 11.94 28.61 -17.05
C ALA A 153 11.66 27.10 -16.97
N PHE A 154 10.65 26.62 -17.70
CA PHE A 154 10.23 25.21 -17.73
C PHE A 154 10.28 24.65 -19.16
N ALA A 155 11.28 25.05 -19.94
CA ALA A 155 11.41 24.75 -21.37
C ALA A 155 12.08 23.40 -21.66
N TRP A 156 12.28 22.53 -20.65
CA TRP A 156 12.98 21.27 -20.83
C TRP A 156 12.30 20.37 -21.87
N GLN A 157 13.07 19.76 -22.76
CA GLN A 157 12.60 18.83 -23.78
C GLN A 157 12.88 17.37 -23.41
N HIS A 158 13.80 17.14 -22.47
CA HIS A 158 14.22 15.80 -22.06
C HIS A 158 14.55 15.73 -20.56
N PRO A 159 14.29 14.61 -19.85
CA PRO A 159 14.63 14.46 -18.43
C PRO A 159 16.14 14.60 -18.12
N HIS A 160 16.99 14.42 -19.13
CA HIS A 160 18.43 14.70 -19.03
C HIS A 160 18.71 16.17 -18.70
N GLU A 161 17.97 17.10 -19.30
CA GLU A 161 18.16 18.53 -19.06
C GLU A 161 17.78 18.90 -17.62
N VAL A 162 16.69 18.31 -17.10
CA VAL A 162 16.29 18.44 -15.69
C VAL A 162 17.37 17.89 -14.75
N PHE A 163 17.95 16.73 -15.10
CA PHE A 163 19.04 16.13 -14.32
C PHE A 163 20.30 17.01 -14.34
N SER A 164 20.70 17.50 -15.52
CA SER A 164 21.86 18.37 -15.69
C SER A 164 21.71 19.68 -14.93
N GLU A 165 20.52 20.30 -14.94
CA GLU A 165 20.25 21.51 -14.16
C GLU A 165 20.32 21.23 -12.65
N HIS A 166 19.71 20.13 -12.18
CA HIS A 166 19.81 19.72 -10.77
C HIS A 166 21.26 19.47 -10.35
N ALA A 167 22.04 18.82 -11.23
CA ALA A 167 23.44 18.57 -10.97
C ALA A 167 24.25 19.87 -10.91
N ALA A 168 24.04 20.78 -11.86
CA ALA A 168 24.67 22.10 -11.86
C ALA A 168 24.35 22.88 -10.58
N LEU A 169 23.07 22.90 -10.16
CA LEU A 169 22.65 23.57 -8.92
C LEU A 169 23.35 23.00 -7.69
N SER A 170 23.53 21.68 -7.62
CA SER A 170 24.20 21.06 -6.47
C SER A 170 25.67 21.47 -6.31
N GLY A 171 26.36 21.72 -7.43
CA GLY A 171 27.75 22.19 -7.44
C GLY A 171 27.90 23.71 -7.42
N TYR A 172 26.85 24.46 -7.77
CA TYR A 172 26.89 25.93 -7.83
C TYR A 172 27.23 26.52 -6.45
N GLU A 173 28.34 27.26 -6.39
CA GLU A 173 28.88 27.87 -5.15
C GLU A 173 28.87 26.88 -3.96
N ASN A 174 29.22 25.62 -4.21
CA ASN A 174 29.33 24.61 -3.15
C ASN A 174 30.70 24.65 -2.51
N ASP A 175 31.77 24.61 -3.32
CA ASP A 175 33.17 24.70 -2.87
C ASP A 175 33.50 23.76 -1.69
N GLY A 176 32.86 22.60 -1.63
CA GLY A 176 33.04 21.59 -0.57
C GLY A 176 32.39 21.93 0.77
N GLN A 177 31.50 22.93 0.81
CA GLN A 177 30.78 23.35 2.02
C GLN A 177 29.56 22.47 2.32
N ARG A 178 28.86 21.96 1.29
CA ARG A 178 27.69 21.09 1.42
C ARG A 178 28.02 19.66 0.99
N ALA A 179 27.50 18.68 1.74
CA ALA A 179 27.81 17.27 1.51
C ALA A 179 27.30 16.74 0.16
N PHE A 180 26.14 17.24 -0.27
CA PHE A 180 25.52 16.84 -1.52
C PHE A 180 26.06 17.70 -2.65
N ASP A 181 26.81 17.06 -3.54
CA ASP A 181 27.36 17.67 -4.73
C ASP A 181 27.45 16.60 -5.81
N ILE A 182 26.77 16.80 -6.92
CA ILE A 182 26.87 15.98 -8.14
C ILE A 182 27.18 16.87 -9.35
N GLY A 183 27.77 18.06 -9.15
CA GLY A 183 28.10 19.00 -10.20
C GLY A 183 29.07 18.45 -11.24
N GLY A 184 29.84 17.41 -10.90
CA GLY A 184 30.66 16.66 -11.86
C GLY A 184 29.83 15.90 -12.92
N LEU A 185 28.51 15.77 -12.74
CA LEU A 185 27.60 15.13 -13.69
C LEU A 185 26.78 16.13 -14.52
N ALA A 186 26.98 17.44 -14.33
CA ALA A 186 26.13 18.47 -14.95
C ALA A 186 26.29 18.55 -16.48
N ASP A 187 27.51 18.37 -17.00
CA ASP A 187 27.82 18.54 -18.43
C ASP A 187 27.82 17.22 -19.20
N LEU A 188 27.25 16.15 -18.65
CA LEU A 188 27.11 14.90 -19.38
C LEU A 188 26.33 15.16 -20.68
N SER A 189 26.82 14.66 -21.81
CA SER A 189 26.00 14.58 -23.02
C SER A 189 24.80 13.65 -22.78
N ARG A 190 23.79 13.72 -23.65
CA ARG A 190 22.64 12.81 -23.56
C ARG A 190 23.08 11.35 -23.66
N GLU A 191 24.03 11.05 -24.54
CA GLU A 191 24.61 9.72 -24.74
C GLU A 191 25.37 9.26 -23.49
N ALA A 192 26.19 10.13 -22.90
CA ALA A 192 26.92 9.83 -21.67
C ALA A 192 25.98 9.62 -20.47
N TRP A 193 24.91 10.42 -20.38
CA TRP A 193 23.86 10.25 -19.37
C TRP A 193 23.07 8.96 -19.57
N ASP A 194 22.76 8.61 -20.81
CA ASP A 194 22.11 7.34 -21.15
C ASP A 194 23.02 6.13 -20.91
N ALA A 195 24.34 6.30 -20.94
CA ALA A 195 25.35 5.31 -20.58
C ALA A 195 25.80 5.38 -19.10
N LEU A 196 25.19 6.24 -18.27
CA LEU A 196 25.61 6.45 -16.89
C LEU A 196 25.53 5.15 -16.07
N GLU A 197 26.70 4.66 -15.69
CA GLU A 197 26.85 3.57 -14.73
C GLU A 197 26.48 4.04 -13.31
N PRO A 198 26.05 3.14 -12.41
CA PRO A 198 25.62 3.53 -11.07
C PRO A 198 26.74 4.19 -10.23
N VAL A 199 26.59 5.49 -9.94
CA VAL A 199 27.55 6.29 -9.17
C VAL A 199 26.99 6.67 -7.80
N ARG A 200 27.83 6.80 -6.78
CA ARG A 200 27.42 7.26 -5.44
C ARG A 200 27.82 8.71 -5.25
N TRP A 201 26.89 9.55 -4.81
CA TRP A 201 27.22 10.94 -4.51
C TRP A 201 28.00 11.07 -3.18
N PRO A 202 28.93 12.05 -3.07
CA PRO A 202 29.14 13.13 -4.04
C PRO A 202 30.00 12.75 -5.26
N VAL A 203 29.74 13.46 -6.36
CA VAL A 203 30.54 13.49 -7.59
C VAL A 203 30.80 14.96 -7.89
N SER A 204 31.71 15.56 -7.11
CA SER A 204 31.97 17.01 -7.14
C SER A 204 33.07 17.37 -8.14
N ARG A 205 32.99 18.59 -8.70
CA ARG A 205 34.08 19.20 -9.48
C ARG A 205 35.23 19.70 -8.62
N SER A 206 34.99 20.00 -7.34
CA SER A 206 36.01 20.53 -6.43
C SER A 206 36.90 19.44 -5.82
N GLU A 207 36.68 18.17 -6.19
CA GLU A 207 37.33 16.99 -5.62
C GLU A 207 37.19 16.89 -4.08
N ALA A 208 36.27 17.65 -3.48
CA ALA A 208 36.06 17.67 -2.05
C ALA A 208 35.68 16.27 -1.55
N ALA A 209 36.55 15.68 -0.72
CA ALA A 209 36.33 14.36 -0.18
C ALA A 209 35.13 14.33 0.78
N TRP A 210 34.22 13.38 0.58
CA TRP A 210 33.17 13.11 1.54
C TRP A 210 33.69 12.34 2.74
N SER A 211 33.33 12.79 3.95
CA SER A 211 33.70 12.11 5.20
C SER A 211 32.55 12.10 6.19
N VAL A 212 32.34 10.95 6.84
CA VAL A 212 31.44 10.82 8.00
C VAL A 212 31.99 11.46 9.26
N HIS A 213 33.30 11.72 9.29
CA HIS A 213 33.99 12.29 10.45
C HIS A 213 34.04 13.83 10.42
N LYS A 214 33.49 14.44 9.36
CA LYS A 214 33.40 15.89 9.18
C LYS A 214 31.95 16.34 9.35
N GLY A 215 31.74 17.40 10.12
CA GLY A 215 30.47 18.11 10.16
C GLY A 215 30.30 18.99 8.92
N TRP A 216 29.12 19.00 8.33
CA TRP A 216 28.80 19.80 7.15
C TRP A 216 28.19 21.14 7.57
N HIS A 217 29.00 21.89 8.35
CA HIS A 217 28.75 23.24 8.85
C HIS A 217 30.01 24.09 8.61
N ARG A 218 29.92 25.42 8.78
CA ARG A 218 31.04 26.34 8.55
C ARG A 218 32.32 25.99 9.32
N ASP A 219 32.21 25.41 10.51
CA ASP A 219 33.36 25.04 11.35
C ASP A 219 33.86 23.61 11.15
N GLY A 220 33.22 22.80 10.30
CA GLY A 220 33.62 21.43 9.99
C GLY A 220 33.41 20.42 11.14
N LYS A 221 32.83 20.83 12.28
CA LYS A 221 32.74 19.99 13.48
C LYS A 221 31.45 19.20 13.54
N LEU A 222 31.55 17.93 13.96
CA LEU A 222 30.39 17.14 14.35
C LEU A 222 29.73 17.74 15.60
N ARG A 223 28.40 17.71 15.66
CA ARG A 223 27.64 18.21 16.81
C ARG A 223 27.21 17.04 17.69
N MET A 224 27.62 17.05 18.95
CA MET A 224 27.07 16.16 19.98
C MET A 224 25.79 16.79 20.53
N VAL A 225 24.66 16.09 20.42
CA VAL A 225 23.36 16.58 20.89
C VAL A 225 22.92 15.72 22.07
N PRO A 226 22.75 16.30 23.28
CA PRO A 226 22.19 15.56 24.40
C PRO A 226 20.70 15.30 24.15
N VAL A 227 20.26 14.07 24.38
CA VAL A 227 18.85 13.67 24.19
C VAL A 227 18.31 13.09 25.49
N ALA A 228 17.17 13.62 25.95
CA ALA A 228 16.42 13.07 27.07
C ALA A 228 15.23 12.25 26.53
N PRO A 229 15.13 10.94 26.83
CA PRO A 229 13.99 10.14 26.39
C PRO A 229 12.65 10.69 26.90
N GLN A 230 11.67 10.77 26.00
CA GLN A 230 10.30 11.19 26.33
C GLN A 230 9.34 10.02 26.11
N PRO A 231 8.26 9.90 26.90
CA PRO A 231 7.22 8.91 26.65
C PRO A 231 6.43 9.24 25.39
N THR A 232 5.78 8.23 24.83
CA THR A 232 4.85 8.38 23.71
C THR A 232 3.63 9.20 24.14
N ARG A 233 2.96 9.85 23.18
CA ARG A 233 1.71 10.58 23.45
C ARG A 233 0.50 9.65 23.57
N ALA A 234 0.54 8.49 22.92
CA ALA A 234 -0.43 7.42 23.14
C ALA A 234 -0.44 6.98 24.61
N THR A 235 -1.62 7.07 25.25
CA THR A 235 -1.86 6.69 26.64
C THR A 235 -3.05 5.74 26.69
N THR A 236 -2.89 4.61 27.37
CA THR A 236 -3.98 3.64 27.56
C THR A 236 -4.84 4.05 28.74
N ASP A 237 -6.12 3.68 28.68
CA ASP A 237 -7.08 3.84 29.77
C ASP A 237 -8.05 2.64 29.81
N ALA A 238 -9.09 2.72 30.63
CA ALA A 238 -10.08 1.65 30.75
C ALA A 238 -10.91 1.42 29.47
N PHE A 239 -11.08 2.45 28.63
CA PHE A 239 -11.83 2.38 27.38
C PHE A 239 -10.96 1.95 26.19
N TYR A 240 -9.65 2.21 26.23
CA TYR A 240 -8.65 1.89 25.22
C TYR A 240 -7.40 1.24 25.87
N PRO A 241 -7.52 -0.02 26.32
CA PRO A 241 -6.51 -0.65 27.19
C PRO A 241 -5.30 -1.24 26.45
N LEU A 242 -5.28 -1.22 25.10
CA LEU A 242 -4.24 -1.85 24.28
C LEU A 242 -3.43 -0.82 23.50
N ILE A 243 -2.17 -1.13 23.20
CA ILE A 243 -1.34 -0.34 22.29
C ILE A 243 -1.23 -1.05 20.93
N LEU A 244 -1.61 -0.35 19.87
CA LEU A 244 -1.47 -0.81 18.49
C LEU A 244 -0.20 -0.27 17.84
N ASN A 245 0.54 -1.16 17.19
CA ASN A 245 1.68 -0.86 16.33
C ASN A 245 1.32 -1.16 14.86
N SER A 246 1.51 -0.18 13.99
CA SER A 246 1.33 -0.38 12.54
C SER A 246 2.64 -0.71 11.83
N GLY A 247 2.59 -1.68 10.92
CA GLY A 247 3.77 -2.12 10.16
C GLY A 247 3.49 -2.46 8.70
N ARG A 248 4.32 -3.35 8.15
CA ARG A 248 4.23 -3.79 6.75
C ARG A 248 4.39 -5.30 6.66
N ILE A 249 3.83 -5.89 5.62
CA ILE A 249 4.08 -7.26 5.19
C ILE A 249 4.93 -7.26 3.93
N ARG A 250 5.63 -8.39 3.69
CA ARG A 250 6.56 -8.54 2.57
C ARG A 250 5.91 -8.32 1.20
N ASP A 251 4.72 -8.89 0.99
CA ASP A 251 4.11 -9.01 -0.35
C ASP A 251 3.38 -7.75 -0.82
N GLN A 252 3.16 -6.79 0.07
CA GLN A 252 2.41 -5.58 -0.23
C GLN A 252 3.28 -4.34 -0.05
N TRP A 253 3.15 -3.38 -0.97
CA TRP A 253 3.91 -2.14 -0.94
C TRP A 253 2.98 -0.96 -0.66
N HIS A 254 3.27 -0.24 0.42
CA HIS A 254 2.50 0.92 0.89
C HIS A 254 0.98 0.68 0.80
N THR A 255 0.26 1.50 0.04
CA THR A 255 -1.21 1.53 0.00
C THR A 255 -1.79 0.59 -1.05
N MET A 256 -1.03 -0.41 -1.52
CA MET A 256 -1.51 -1.48 -2.41
C MET A 256 -2.08 -1.03 -3.77
N THR A 257 -1.87 0.22 -4.19
CA THR A 257 -2.39 0.72 -5.48
C THR A 257 -1.83 -0.03 -6.68
N ARG A 258 -0.65 -0.66 -6.53
CA ARG A 258 -0.02 -1.55 -7.54
C ARG A 258 0.01 -3.01 -7.11
N THR A 259 0.50 -3.31 -5.91
CA THR A 259 0.69 -4.71 -5.47
C THR A 259 -0.62 -5.41 -5.15
N GLY A 260 -1.66 -4.67 -4.77
CA GLY A 260 -2.96 -5.23 -4.42
C GLY A 260 -3.72 -5.80 -5.60
N SER A 261 -3.37 -5.45 -6.84
CA SER A 261 -4.02 -5.98 -8.05
C SER A 261 -3.31 -7.23 -8.60
N VAL A 262 -2.20 -7.67 -7.98
CA VAL A 262 -1.41 -8.81 -8.45
C VAL A 262 -1.80 -10.06 -7.65
N PRO A 263 -2.48 -11.05 -8.25
CA PRO A 263 -2.97 -12.23 -7.52
C PRO A 263 -1.90 -12.95 -6.71
N ARG A 264 -0.70 -13.11 -7.28
CA ARG A 264 0.43 -13.77 -6.63
C ARG A 264 0.86 -13.09 -5.32
N LEU A 265 0.70 -11.77 -5.21
CA LEU A 265 1.07 -11.00 -4.02
C LEU A 265 0.00 -11.03 -2.91
N MET A 266 -1.18 -11.57 -3.19
CA MET A 266 -2.26 -11.76 -2.21
C MET A 266 -2.38 -13.22 -1.72
N GLN A 267 -1.47 -14.10 -2.14
CA GLN A 267 -1.55 -15.53 -1.81
C GLN A 267 -1.32 -15.85 -0.33
N HIS A 268 -0.43 -15.11 0.35
CA HIS A 268 -0.12 -15.36 1.76
C HIS A 268 -1.10 -14.66 2.69
N ILE A 269 -1.21 -13.32 2.58
CA ILE A 269 -2.15 -12.50 3.35
C ILE A 269 -2.95 -11.67 2.34
N SER A 270 -4.23 -12.01 2.18
CA SER A 270 -5.15 -11.39 1.21
C SER A 270 -6.08 -10.35 1.84
N GLU A 271 -6.13 -10.27 3.16
CA GLU A 271 -7.12 -9.50 3.91
C GLU A 271 -6.47 -8.74 5.07
N PRO A 272 -7.08 -7.64 5.56
CA PRO A 272 -6.58 -6.96 6.74
C PRO A 272 -6.54 -7.93 7.93
N VAL A 273 -5.41 -7.97 8.64
CA VAL A 273 -5.21 -8.81 9.82
C VAL A 273 -4.82 -7.97 11.04
N VAL A 274 -5.19 -8.45 12.22
CA VAL A 274 -4.72 -7.98 13.52
C VAL A 274 -4.06 -9.13 14.26
N GLU A 275 -2.77 -9.00 14.51
CA GLU A 275 -2.02 -9.97 15.30
C GLU A 275 -2.18 -9.68 16.79
N VAL A 276 -2.48 -10.72 17.57
CA VAL A 276 -2.77 -10.65 19.00
C VAL A 276 -2.02 -11.73 19.77
N ALA A 277 -1.63 -11.44 21.01
CA ALA A 277 -1.07 -12.44 21.91
C ALA A 277 -2.15 -13.44 22.36
N PRO A 278 -1.83 -14.72 22.63
CA PRO A 278 -2.81 -15.71 23.11
C PRO A 278 -3.54 -15.30 24.40
N ALA A 279 -2.84 -14.62 25.31
CA ALA A 279 -3.43 -14.12 26.55
C ALA A 279 -4.51 -13.06 26.29
N ASP A 280 -4.28 -12.14 25.35
CA ASP A 280 -5.26 -11.12 24.96
C ASP A 280 -6.40 -11.73 24.16
N ALA A 281 -6.11 -12.69 23.27
CA ALA A 281 -7.16 -13.42 22.56
C ALA A 281 -8.13 -14.08 23.54
N SER A 282 -7.62 -14.70 24.59
CA SER A 282 -8.43 -15.29 25.66
C SER A 282 -9.21 -14.22 26.44
N ARG A 283 -8.55 -13.13 26.82
CA ARG A 283 -9.16 -12.01 27.57
C ARG A 283 -10.30 -11.34 26.82
N TYR A 284 -10.16 -11.13 25.52
CA TYR A 284 -11.13 -10.42 24.67
C TYR A 284 -12.00 -11.36 23.83
N GLN A 285 -11.96 -12.67 24.10
CA GLN A 285 -12.75 -13.70 23.41
C GLN A 285 -12.57 -13.67 21.88
N LEU A 286 -11.34 -13.46 21.43
CA LEU A 286 -10.98 -13.43 20.01
C LEU A 286 -10.71 -14.86 19.53
N VAL A 287 -11.13 -15.14 18.30
CA VAL A 287 -11.00 -16.47 17.68
C VAL A 287 -10.12 -16.36 16.44
N GLU A 288 -9.16 -17.28 16.29
CA GLU A 288 -8.27 -17.36 15.12
C GLU A 288 -9.09 -17.36 13.81
N GLY A 289 -8.73 -16.48 12.88
CA GLY A 289 -9.38 -16.40 11.57
C GLY A 289 -10.77 -15.74 11.57
N GLU A 290 -11.34 -15.41 12.73
CA GLU A 290 -12.58 -14.64 12.84
C GLU A 290 -12.32 -13.13 12.73
N LEU A 291 -13.39 -12.34 12.56
CA LEU A 291 -13.28 -10.88 12.45
C LEU A 291 -13.27 -10.23 13.83
N ALA A 292 -12.52 -9.14 13.96
CA ALA A 292 -12.56 -8.26 15.11
C ALA A 292 -12.70 -6.80 14.66
N ARG A 293 -13.38 -6.01 15.50
CA ARG A 293 -13.42 -4.55 15.40
C ARG A 293 -12.34 -3.97 16.30
N VAL A 294 -11.44 -3.19 15.72
CA VAL A 294 -10.44 -2.41 16.46
C VAL A 294 -10.85 -0.95 16.38
N ARG A 295 -10.91 -0.27 17.53
CA ARG A 295 -11.36 1.13 17.61
C ARG A 295 -10.41 1.99 18.43
N SER A 296 -10.31 3.25 18.05
CA SER A 296 -9.70 4.34 18.81
C SER A 296 -10.70 5.51 18.88
N PRO A 297 -10.37 6.64 19.53
CA PRO A 297 -11.18 7.85 19.43
C PRO A 297 -11.35 8.37 17.99
N ASN A 298 -10.39 8.11 17.09
CA ASN A 298 -10.40 8.61 15.71
C ASN A 298 -11.23 7.76 14.76
N GLY A 299 -11.44 6.47 15.06
CA GLY A 299 -12.18 5.63 14.16
C GLY A 299 -12.20 4.15 14.50
N VAL A 300 -12.68 3.38 13.53
CA VAL A 300 -12.81 1.93 13.61
C VAL A 300 -12.22 1.28 12.36
N MET A 301 -11.63 0.10 12.54
CA MET A 301 -11.29 -0.81 11.48
C MET A 301 -11.80 -2.22 11.78
N VAL A 302 -11.90 -3.03 10.74
CA VAL A 302 -12.23 -4.46 10.81
C VAL A 302 -11.08 -5.26 10.21
N ALA A 303 -10.65 -6.30 10.92
CA ALA A 303 -9.57 -7.19 10.48
C ALA A 303 -9.83 -8.62 10.95
N LYS A 304 -9.22 -9.60 10.25
CA LYS A 304 -9.14 -10.99 10.74
C LYS A 304 -8.15 -11.10 11.89
N VAL A 305 -8.49 -11.87 12.90
CA VAL A 305 -7.63 -12.14 14.05
C VAL A 305 -6.58 -13.18 13.65
N THR A 306 -5.33 -12.91 14.01
CA THR A 306 -4.24 -13.87 13.96
C THR A 306 -3.59 -13.93 15.34
N ILE A 307 -3.64 -15.10 15.97
CA ILE A 307 -3.11 -15.35 17.31
C ILE A 307 -1.68 -15.86 17.16
N GLY A 308 -0.72 -15.20 17.81
CA GLY A 308 0.68 -15.60 17.74
C GLY A 308 1.49 -15.19 18.96
N ASP A 309 2.38 -16.08 19.38
CA ASP A 309 3.25 -15.89 20.56
C ASP A 309 4.32 -14.81 20.36
N GLY A 310 4.50 -14.33 19.12
CA GLY A 310 5.40 -13.23 18.80
C GLY A 310 4.92 -11.86 19.27
N GLN A 311 3.64 -11.73 19.64
CA GLN A 311 3.07 -10.48 20.13
C GLN A 311 3.13 -10.38 21.65
N ARG A 312 3.51 -9.20 22.14
CA ARG A 312 3.51 -8.89 23.58
C ARG A 312 2.07 -8.72 24.08
N PRO A 313 1.67 -9.33 25.21
CA PRO A 313 0.39 -9.05 25.84
C PRO A 313 0.20 -7.55 26.11
N GLY A 314 -1.00 -7.02 25.85
CA GLY A 314 -1.31 -5.60 25.86
C GLY A 314 -0.99 -4.88 24.54
N SER A 315 -0.52 -5.58 23.51
CA SER A 315 -0.13 -5.00 22.22
C SER A 315 -0.77 -5.71 21.03
N LEU A 316 -1.09 -4.92 20.00
CA LEU A 316 -1.64 -5.36 18.72
C LEU A 316 -0.71 -4.98 17.59
N PHE A 317 -0.63 -5.79 16.54
CA PHE A 317 0.06 -5.43 15.30
C PHE A 317 -0.88 -5.49 14.11
N VAL A 318 -0.83 -4.45 13.26
CA VAL A 318 -1.67 -4.35 12.06
C VAL A 318 -0.84 -3.82 10.87
N PRO A 319 -0.81 -4.50 9.72
CA PRO A 319 -0.16 -3.95 8.53
C PRO A 319 -0.95 -2.77 7.93
N MET A 320 -0.23 -1.73 7.50
CA MET A 320 -0.85 -0.48 7.00
C MET A 320 -1.53 -0.54 5.63
N HIS A 321 -1.46 -1.69 4.96
CA HIS A 321 -1.54 -1.74 3.50
C HIS A 321 -2.94 -1.52 2.92
N TRP A 322 -3.98 -2.02 3.60
CA TRP A 322 -5.32 -2.06 3.07
C TRP A 322 -5.96 -0.66 2.97
N ASN A 323 -6.70 -0.47 1.90
CA ASN A 323 -7.39 0.77 1.54
C ASN A 323 -8.86 0.46 1.16
N ASP A 324 -9.65 1.49 0.84
CA ASP A 324 -11.08 1.31 0.53
C ASP A 324 -11.33 0.75 -0.89
N GLN A 325 -10.28 0.44 -1.67
CA GLN A 325 -10.38 -0.36 -2.90
C GLN A 325 -10.26 -1.86 -2.63
N TYR A 326 -9.66 -2.24 -1.49
CA TYR A 326 -9.37 -3.64 -1.14
C TYR A 326 -10.06 -4.13 0.12
N ALA A 327 -10.50 -3.27 1.03
CA ALA A 327 -11.29 -3.68 2.18
C ALA A 327 -12.10 -2.51 2.74
N ARG A 328 -13.38 -2.78 3.01
CA ARG A 328 -14.22 -1.82 3.73
C ARG A 328 -13.77 -1.72 5.19
N GLN A 329 -13.47 -0.51 5.66
CA GLN A 329 -12.95 -0.30 7.02
C GLN A 329 -11.66 -1.09 7.30
N GLY A 330 -10.81 -1.31 6.30
CA GLY A 330 -9.52 -2.00 6.47
C GLY A 330 -8.34 -1.09 6.83
N ARG A 331 -8.55 0.24 6.87
CA ARG A 331 -7.48 1.24 7.03
C ARG A 331 -7.07 1.40 8.49
N VAL A 332 -5.89 0.91 8.86
CA VAL A 332 -5.33 1.10 10.22
C VAL A 332 -5.04 2.56 10.54
N ASN A 333 -4.65 3.36 9.54
CA ASN A 333 -4.26 4.76 9.76
C ASN A 333 -5.45 5.64 10.19
N ASN A 334 -6.68 5.14 10.04
CA ASN A 334 -7.88 5.73 10.61
C ASN A 334 -7.92 5.66 12.15
N LEU A 335 -7.16 4.76 12.75
CA LEU A 335 -7.05 4.64 14.21
C LEU A 335 -5.99 5.57 14.80
N LEU A 336 -5.07 6.07 13.98
CA LEU A 336 -3.88 6.78 14.43
C LEU A 336 -4.18 8.27 14.59
N ARG A 337 -3.73 8.84 15.71
CA ARG A 337 -3.79 10.29 15.93
C ARG A 337 -2.75 11.01 15.07
N ALA A 338 -3.08 12.21 14.61
CA ALA A 338 -2.17 13.12 13.90
C ALA A 338 -1.17 13.82 14.85
N VAL A 339 -0.58 13.08 15.79
CA VAL A 339 0.51 13.58 16.66
C VAL A 339 1.82 13.44 15.90
N THR A 340 2.60 14.51 15.83
CA THR A 340 3.89 14.55 15.13
C THR A 340 5.05 14.86 16.06
N ASP A 341 6.23 14.36 15.68
CA ASP A 341 7.51 14.81 16.24
C ASP A 341 7.74 16.29 15.87
N PRO A 342 8.03 17.18 16.84
CA PRO A 342 8.12 18.62 16.60
C PRO A 342 9.30 19.04 15.71
N HIS A 343 10.29 18.17 15.50
CA HIS A 343 11.46 18.48 14.69
C HIS A 343 11.31 18.01 13.23
N SER A 344 10.82 16.79 13.03
CA SER A 344 10.72 16.14 11.71
C SER A 344 9.33 16.20 11.09
N GLY A 345 8.30 16.47 11.89
CA GLY A 345 6.90 16.37 11.46
C GLY A 345 6.43 14.93 11.22
N GLN A 346 7.22 13.91 11.59
CA GLN A 346 6.84 12.51 11.42
C GLN A 346 5.77 12.10 12.43
N PRO A 347 4.72 11.38 12.01
CA PRO A 347 3.64 10.99 12.91
C PRO A 347 4.01 9.83 13.84
N GLU A 348 3.40 9.80 15.03
CA GLU A 348 3.47 8.71 16.01
C GLU A 348 2.68 7.47 15.53
N SER A 349 3.06 6.89 14.38
CA SER A 349 2.29 5.79 13.77
C SER A 349 2.52 4.41 14.40
N LYS A 350 3.40 4.31 15.39
CA LYS A 350 3.81 3.03 16.00
C LYS A 350 3.12 2.78 17.34
N GLN A 351 2.33 3.73 17.82
CA GLN A 351 1.62 3.65 19.08
C GLN A 351 0.26 4.32 18.94
N ALA A 352 -0.81 3.56 19.11
CA ALA A 352 -2.16 4.09 19.28
C ALA A 352 -2.87 3.33 20.40
N ALA A 353 -3.50 4.05 21.31
CA ALA A 353 -4.36 3.44 22.31
C ALA A 353 -5.67 2.99 21.65
N VAL A 354 -6.01 1.71 21.78
CA VAL A 354 -7.15 1.09 21.11
C VAL A 354 -7.88 0.11 22.01
N ALA A 355 -9.10 -0.21 21.61
CA ALA A 355 -9.85 -1.37 22.10
C ALA A 355 -10.13 -2.33 20.96
N ILE A 356 -10.27 -3.60 21.28
CA ILE A 356 -10.62 -4.68 20.36
C ILE A 356 -11.83 -5.43 20.87
N ALA A 357 -12.71 -5.85 19.95
CA ALA A 357 -13.84 -6.71 20.25
C ALA A 357 -14.04 -7.72 19.12
N ALA A 358 -14.36 -8.97 19.48
CA ALA A 358 -14.78 -9.96 18.49
C ALA A 358 -16.03 -9.49 17.73
N TRP A 359 -16.08 -9.74 16.43
CA TRP A 359 -17.28 -9.59 15.63
C TRP A 359 -17.59 -10.92 14.95
N LEU A 360 -18.67 -11.55 15.42
CA LEU A 360 -19.22 -12.77 14.85
C LEU A 360 -20.39 -12.38 13.93
N PRO A 361 -20.15 -12.19 12.62
CA PRO A 361 -21.22 -11.83 11.69
C PRO A 361 -22.26 -12.97 11.62
N ALA A 362 -23.52 -12.61 11.43
CA ALA A 362 -24.61 -13.60 11.29
C ALA A 362 -24.42 -14.54 10.09
N TRP A 363 -23.67 -14.10 9.09
CA TRP A 363 -23.29 -14.91 7.93
C TRP A 363 -21.98 -14.40 7.29
N LYS A 364 -21.32 -15.29 6.56
CA LYS A 364 -20.14 -15.01 5.75
C LYS A 364 -20.35 -15.52 4.33
N GLY A 365 -19.63 -14.95 3.38
CA GLY A 365 -19.80 -15.35 1.98
C GLY A 365 -18.65 -14.99 1.07
N GLU A 366 -18.77 -15.45 -0.17
CA GLU A 366 -17.82 -15.21 -1.26
C GLU A 366 -18.62 -14.77 -2.48
N LEU A 367 -18.22 -13.66 -3.09
CA LEU A 367 -18.81 -13.08 -4.29
C LEU A 367 -17.78 -13.04 -5.41
N PHE A 368 -18.18 -13.54 -6.56
CA PHE A 368 -17.46 -13.45 -7.82
C PHE A 368 -18.35 -12.73 -8.83
N ALA A 369 -17.83 -11.71 -9.51
CA ALA A 369 -18.62 -10.96 -10.48
C ALA A 369 -17.78 -10.48 -11.67
N ARG A 370 -18.33 -10.54 -12.88
CA ARG A 370 -17.68 -9.97 -14.08
C ARG A 370 -17.63 -8.45 -14.07
N GLN A 371 -18.61 -7.83 -13.44
CA GLN A 371 -18.77 -6.37 -13.40
C GLN A 371 -18.95 -5.86 -11.97
N PRO A 372 -18.60 -4.59 -11.68
CA PRO A 372 -18.80 -3.99 -10.36
C PRO A 372 -20.25 -4.13 -9.87
N VAL A 373 -20.40 -4.49 -8.61
CA VAL A 373 -21.70 -4.64 -7.94
C VAL A 373 -21.82 -3.56 -6.86
N PRO A 374 -22.91 -2.76 -6.82
CA PRO A 374 -23.07 -1.68 -5.84
C PRO A 374 -23.49 -2.25 -4.47
N LEU A 375 -22.52 -2.75 -3.71
CA LEU A 375 -22.76 -3.43 -2.42
C LEU A 375 -23.43 -2.50 -1.40
N PRO A 376 -24.39 -3.00 -0.60
CA PRO A 376 -25.04 -2.21 0.44
C PRO A 376 -24.06 -1.73 1.52
N ALA A 377 -24.34 -0.57 2.11
CA ALA A 377 -23.58 -0.05 3.24
C ALA A 377 -23.76 -0.87 4.54
N SER A 378 -24.58 -1.91 4.58
CA SER A 378 -24.60 -2.87 5.69
C SER A 378 -23.58 -4.01 5.51
N LEU A 379 -23.05 -4.21 4.30
CA LEU A 379 -22.18 -5.33 3.96
C LEU A 379 -20.71 -4.99 4.18
N HIS A 380 -20.00 -5.78 4.97
CA HIS A 380 -18.55 -5.72 5.04
C HIS A 380 -17.94 -6.62 3.97
N TRP A 381 -16.92 -6.12 3.28
CA TRP A 381 -16.30 -6.81 2.16
C TRP A 381 -14.79 -6.61 2.16
N ARG A 382 -14.08 -7.62 1.67
CA ARG A 382 -12.62 -7.67 1.53
C ARG A 382 -12.31 -8.25 0.17
N ARG A 383 -11.60 -7.52 -0.68
CA ARG A 383 -11.30 -7.89 -2.06
C ARG A 383 -10.05 -8.73 -2.14
N ARG A 384 -10.12 -9.78 -2.96
CA ARG A 384 -8.99 -10.62 -3.36
C ARG A 384 -8.61 -10.28 -4.81
N ALA A 385 -7.32 -10.32 -5.09
CA ALA A 385 -6.80 -10.10 -6.42
C ALA A 385 -7.08 -11.34 -7.28
N ALA A 386 -7.83 -11.12 -8.35
CA ALA A 386 -8.18 -12.14 -9.31
C ALA A 386 -8.14 -11.56 -10.73
N GLU A 387 -7.75 -12.37 -11.69
CA GLU A 387 -7.67 -11.96 -13.10
C GLU A 387 -9.07 -12.01 -13.74
N GLY A 388 -9.49 -10.92 -14.38
CA GLY A 388 -10.73 -10.85 -15.16
C GLY A 388 -12.04 -10.99 -14.37
N VAL A 389 -11.99 -11.05 -13.04
CA VAL A 389 -13.18 -11.17 -12.19
C VAL A 389 -12.99 -10.42 -10.87
N ILE A 390 -14.06 -9.83 -10.36
CA ILE A 390 -14.11 -9.25 -9.02
C ILE A 390 -14.34 -10.39 -8.04
N HIS A 391 -13.44 -10.57 -7.09
CA HIS A 391 -13.55 -11.59 -6.04
C HIS A 391 -13.55 -10.92 -4.66
N LEU A 392 -14.64 -11.07 -3.91
CA LEU A 392 -14.82 -10.47 -2.59
C LEU A 392 -15.20 -11.54 -1.56
N SER A 393 -14.51 -11.53 -0.42
CA SER A 393 -14.97 -12.17 0.81
C SER A 393 -15.89 -11.21 1.56
N LEU A 394 -17.01 -11.72 2.03
CA LEU A 394 -18.14 -10.96 2.55
C LEU A 394 -18.48 -11.37 3.99
N ALA A 395 -19.02 -10.43 4.75
CA ALA A 395 -19.60 -10.67 6.07
C ALA A 395 -20.71 -9.66 6.34
N GLY A 396 -21.74 -10.08 7.08
CA GLY A 396 -22.81 -9.18 7.47
C GLY A 396 -23.67 -9.71 8.61
N ASP A 397 -24.30 -8.77 9.32
CA ASP A 397 -25.30 -9.07 10.36
C ASP A 397 -26.72 -9.16 9.77
N ILE A 398 -26.94 -8.50 8.63
CA ILE A 398 -28.23 -8.45 7.92
C ILE A 398 -28.14 -9.29 6.65
N ARG A 399 -29.11 -10.19 6.43
CA ARG A 399 -29.18 -10.98 5.19
C ARG A 399 -29.35 -10.06 3.98
N SER A 400 -28.53 -10.27 2.95
CA SER A 400 -28.49 -9.41 1.74
C SER A 400 -29.07 -10.09 0.49
N ARG A 401 -29.87 -11.15 0.68
CA ARG A 401 -30.39 -12.00 -0.40
C ARG A 401 -31.33 -11.23 -1.34
N ASP A 402 -32.33 -10.55 -0.79
CA ASP A 402 -33.36 -9.83 -1.56
C ASP A 402 -32.75 -8.70 -2.40
N TRP A 403 -31.77 -8.00 -1.83
CA TRP A 403 -31.03 -6.97 -2.55
C TRP A 403 -30.28 -7.57 -3.77
N LEU A 404 -29.58 -8.70 -3.59
CA LEU A 404 -28.83 -9.34 -4.66
C LEU A 404 -29.75 -9.88 -5.76
N VAL A 405 -30.85 -10.54 -5.37
CA VAL A 405 -31.89 -11.02 -6.29
C VAL A 405 -32.47 -9.85 -7.09
N GLY A 406 -32.86 -8.76 -6.42
CA GLY A 406 -33.38 -7.57 -7.10
C GLY A 406 -32.34 -6.92 -8.04
N TRP A 407 -31.05 -6.94 -7.67
CA TRP A 407 -29.97 -6.48 -8.56
C TRP A 407 -29.89 -7.35 -9.82
N CYS A 408 -29.81 -8.68 -9.68
CA CYS A 408 -29.74 -9.60 -10.80
C CYS A 408 -30.97 -9.51 -11.72
N GLN A 409 -32.16 -9.34 -11.15
CA GLN A 409 -33.41 -9.11 -11.92
C GLN A 409 -33.35 -7.83 -12.76
N ARG A 410 -32.87 -6.71 -12.19
CA ARG A 410 -32.71 -5.46 -12.95
C ARG A 410 -31.69 -5.56 -14.08
N GLN A 411 -30.68 -6.43 -13.94
CA GLN A 411 -29.72 -6.72 -15.01
C GLN A 411 -30.27 -7.70 -16.07
N GLY A 412 -31.46 -8.28 -15.85
CA GLY A 412 -32.03 -9.30 -16.74
C GLY A 412 -31.30 -10.63 -16.71
N TRP A 413 -30.60 -10.96 -15.61
CA TRP A 413 -29.84 -12.19 -15.50
C TRP A 413 -30.70 -13.37 -15.07
N GLN A 414 -30.46 -14.53 -15.68
CA GLN A 414 -31.07 -15.80 -15.30
C GLN A 414 -30.39 -16.33 -14.03
N MET A 415 -31.14 -16.52 -12.96
CA MET A 415 -30.60 -16.94 -11.66
C MET A 415 -30.85 -18.42 -11.42
N GLN A 416 -29.84 -19.09 -10.84
CA GLN A 416 -29.94 -20.42 -10.27
C GLN A 416 -29.58 -20.32 -8.79
N VAL A 417 -30.49 -20.75 -7.91
CA VAL A 417 -30.34 -20.63 -6.46
C VAL A 417 -30.34 -22.01 -5.82
N ALA A 418 -29.47 -22.20 -4.83
CA ALA A 418 -29.53 -23.32 -3.89
C ALA A 418 -29.64 -22.77 -2.47
N GLU A 419 -30.56 -23.33 -1.71
CA GLU A 419 -30.78 -22.95 -0.32
C GLU A 419 -31.04 -24.17 0.55
N GLY A 420 -30.50 -24.14 1.78
CA GLY A 420 -30.66 -25.20 2.76
C GLY A 420 -30.05 -24.80 4.10
N GLY A 421 -30.87 -24.71 5.15
CA GLY A 421 -30.43 -24.19 6.44
C GLY A 421 -29.90 -22.75 6.32
N ASN A 422 -28.64 -22.53 6.71
CA ASN A 422 -27.98 -21.23 6.57
C ASN A 422 -27.32 -21.03 5.20
N VAL A 423 -27.09 -22.12 4.46
CA VAL A 423 -26.47 -22.08 3.13
C VAL A 423 -27.40 -21.39 2.15
N TRP A 424 -26.84 -20.43 1.41
CA TRP A 424 -27.50 -19.80 0.28
C TRP A 424 -26.49 -19.44 -0.79
N ASN A 425 -26.65 -20.05 -1.96
CA ASN A 425 -25.79 -19.87 -3.10
C ASN A 425 -26.60 -19.40 -4.31
N LEU A 426 -26.03 -18.53 -5.13
CA LEU A 426 -26.68 -17.98 -6.31
C LEU A 426 -25.67 -17.90 -7.45
N LEU A 427 -26.03 -18.43 -8.61
CA LEU A 427 -25.34 -18.18 -9.88
C LEU A 427 -26.26 -17.35 -10.78
N ALA A 428 -25.74 -16.28 -11.38
CA ALA A 428 -26.47 -15.46 -12.34
C ALA A 428 -25.81 -15.56 -13.72
N TRP A 429 -26.61 -15.76 -14.75
CA TRP A 429 -26.17 -16.03 -16.13
C TRP A 429 -26.76 -15.04 -17.13
N GLN A 430 -26.03 -14.74 -18.18
CA GLN A 430 -26.50 -13.94 -19.32
C GLN A 430 -25.90 -14.48 -20.62
N GLY A 431 -26.73 -14.87 -21.58
CA GLY A 431 -26.23 -15.40 -22.87
C GLY A 431 -25.32 -16.63 -22.74
N GLY A 432 -25.51 -17.46 -21.71
CA GLY A 432 -24.65 -18.63 -21.43
C GLY A 432 -23.37 -18.31 -20.63
N GLU A 433 -23.05 -17.03 -20.43
CA GLU A 433 -21.94 -16.57 -19.61
C GLU A 433 -22.31 -16.49 -18.13
N LEU A 434 -21.37 -16.85 -17.25
CA LEU A 434 -21.51 -16.68 -15.81
C LEU A 434 -21.22 -15.23 -15.43
N MET A 435 -22.23 -14.48 -14.98
CA MET A 435 -22.10 -13.06 -14.67
C MET A 435 -21.75 -12.82 -13.20
N LEU A 436 -22.32 -13.62 -12.30
CA LEU A 436 -22.16 -13.51 -10.86
C LEU A 436 -22.27 -14.88 -10.20
N GLY A 437 -21.44 -15.12 -9.19
CA GLY A 437 -21.55 -16.25 -8.29
C GLY A 437 -21.48 -15.77 -6.84
N TRP A 438 -22.36 -16.28 -6.00
CA TRP A 438 -22.45 -15.98 -4.58
C TRP A 438 -22.55 -17.28 -3.80
N TRP A 439 -21.74 -17.43 -2.76
CA TRP A 439 -21.80 -18.55 -1.81
C TRP A 439 -21.83 -17.98 -0.40
N SER A 440 -22.75 -18.42 0.45
CA SER A 440 -22.83 -17.93 1.83
C SER A 440 -23.37 -18.96 2.81
N ASP A 441 -22.91 -18.86 4.05
CA ASP A 441 -23.30 -19.71 5.19
C ASP A 441 -23.09 -18.95 6.52
N ALA A 442 -23.40 -19.57 7.66
CA ALA A 442 -23.07 -19.05 8.99
C ALA A 442 -21.55 -18.98 9.23
N SER A 443 -20.77 -19.88 8.62
CA SER A 443 -19.31 -19.88 8.60
C SER A 443 -18.75 -19.51 7.24
N GLU A 444 -17.41 -19.40 7.13
CA GLU A 444 -16.75 -19.11 5.85
C GLU A 444 -17.06 -20.25 4.85
N PRO A 445 -17.64 -19.96 3.68
CA PRO A 445 -18.07 -21.01 2.77
C PRO A 445 -16.85 -21.71 2.19
N ALA A 446 -16.83 -23.04 2.28
CA ALA A 446 -15.73 -23.81 1.73
C ALA A 446 -15.92 -24.01 0.21
N ILE A 447 -15.27 -23.14 -0.55
CA ILE A 447 -15.30 -23.07 -2.02
C ILE A 447 -13.96 -23.48 -2.66
N ASP A 448 -14.02 -23.91 -3.92
CA ASP A 448 -12.87 -24.04 -4.81
C ASP A 448 -12.75 -22.79 -5.70
N ALA A 449 -12.00 -21.80 -5.21
CA ALA A 449 -11.83 -20.53 -5.90
C ALA A 449 -11.16 -20.69 -7.28
N GLU A 450 -10.18 -21.59 -7.43
CA GLU A 450 -9.50 -21.81 -8.72
C GLU A 450 -10.48 -22.34 -9.77
N TRP A 451 -11.36 -23.27 -9.36
CA TRP A 451 -12.39 -23.79 -10.24
C TRP A 451 -13.47 -22.74 -10.57
N ILE A 452 -13.89 -21.94 -9.60
CA ILE A 452 -14.84 -20.83 -9.86
C ILE A 452 -14.21 -19.81 -10.83
N HIS A 453 -12.95 -19.41 -10.63
CA HIS A 453 -12.24 -18.55 -11.59
C HIS A 453 -12.17 -19.15 -12.99
N ALA A 454 -11.97 -20.47 -13.11
CA ALA A 454 -12.02 -21.16 -14.39
C ALA A 454 -13.41 -21.09 -15.03
N ALA A 455 -14.49 -21.22 -14.26
CA ALA A 455 -15.86 -21.10 -14.76
C ALA A 455 -16.20 -19.70 -15.30
N PHE A 456 -15.59 -18.63 -14.75
CA PHE A 456 -15.70 -17.28 -15.32
C PHE A 456 -14.88 -17.10 -16.61
N ARG A 457 -13.88 -17.94 -16.90
CA ARG A 457 -13.16 -17.89 -18.18
C ARG A 457 -13.77 -18.80 -19.23
N THR A 458 -14.26 -19.96 -18.80
CA THR A 458 -14.87 -20.98 -19.64
C THR A 458 -16.12 -21.51 -18.96
N PRO A 459 -17.29 -20.91 -19.24
CA PRO A 459 -18.54 -21.30 -18.62
C PRO A 459 -18.86 -22.80 -18.81
N PRO A 460 -19.35 -23.49 -17.78
CA PRO A 460 -19.81 -24.86 -17.90
C PRO A 460 -20.95 -25.00 -18.93
N GLN A 461 -20.76 -25.93 -19.87
CA GLN A 461 -21.68 -26.14 -21.00
C GLN A 461 -22.87 -27.06 -20.69
N ASN A 462 -22.79 -27.86 -19.62
CA ASN A 462 -23.85 -28.82 -19.26
C ASN A 462 -24.47 -28.52 -17.88
N ALA A 463 -25.73 -28.93 -17.71
CA ALA A 463 -26.50 -28.69 -16.50
C ALA A 463 -25.86 -29.30 -15.24
N ALA A 464 -25.26 -30.49 -15.35
CA ALA A 464 -24.59 -31.16 -14.24
C ALA A 464 -23.41 -30.35 -13.68
N ARG A 465 -22.55 -29.79 -14.55
CA ARG A 465 -21.42 -28.93 -14.13
C ARG A 465 -21.89 -27.57 -13.61
N ARG A 466 -22.96 -26.99 -14.16
CA ARG A 466 -23.58 -25.78 -13.58
C ARG A 466 -24.14 -26.03 -12.18
N HIS A 467 -24.81 -27.16 -11.99
CA HIS A 467 -25.29 -27.59 -10.67
C HIS A 467 -24.15 -27.84 -9.70
N ALA A 468 -23.07 -28.51 -10.12
CA ALA A 468 -21.88 -28.63 -9.28
C ALA A 468 -21.32 -27.25 -8.90
N LEU A 469 -21.28 -26.30 -9.85
CA LEU A 469 -20.75 -24.96 -9.60
C LEU A 469 -21.56 -24.21 -8.53
N LEU A 470 -22.86 -24.45 -8.48
CA LEU A 470 -23.74 -23.89 -7.46
C LEU A 470 -23.38 -24.36 -6.05
N SER A 471 -22.77 -25.54 -5.90
CA SER A 471 -22.23 -26.02 -4.62
C SER A 471 -20.88 -25.37 -4.25
N GLY A 472 -20.23 -24.71 -5.20
CA GLY A 472 -18.91 -24.07 -5.02
C GLY A 472 -17.73 -25.05 -5.08
N ARG A 473 -17.97 -26.34 -5.35
CA ARG A 473 -16.93 -27.37 -5.44
C ARG A 473 -17.04 -28.23 -6.69
N LYS A 474 -15.88 -28.60 -7.23
CA LYS A 474 -15.77 -29.59 -8.31
C LYS A 474 -16.22 -30.94 -7.74
N GLY A 475 -17.34 -31.48 -8.21
CA GLY A 475 -17.75 -32.83 -7.81
C GLY A 475 -16.71 -33.87 -8.28
N GLY A 476 -16.04 -34.54 -7.35
CA GLY A 476 -15.00 -35.55 -7.61
C GLY A 476 -13.78 -35.41 -6.68
N ASP A 477 -13.05 -36.51 -6.47
CA ASP A 477 -11.94 -36.72 -5.51
C ASP A 477 -10.68 -35.81 -5.66
N GLU A 478 -10.69 -34.82 -6.56
CA GLU A 478 -9.59 -33.84 -6.64
C GLU A 478 -9.71 -32.84 -5.48
N MET A 479 -9.09 -33.20 -4.37
CA MET A 479 -9.06 -32.36 -3.18
C MET A 479 -8.22 -31.09 -3.39
N PRO A 480 -8.63 -29.93 -2.83
CA PRO A 480 -7.93 -28.65 -2.99
C PRO A 480 -6.47 -28.68 -2.52
N ARG A 481 -5.63 -27.84 -3.13
CA ARG A 481 -4.21 -27.64 -2.76
C ARG A 481 -3.99 -27.05 -1.35
N GLY A 482 -5.04 -26.56 -0.70
CA GLY A 482 -4.97 -25.84 0.57
C GLY A 482 -4.42 -24.42 0.40
N ARG A 483 -4.22 -23.69 1.52
CA ARG A 483 -3.70 -22.32 1.51
C ARG A 483 -2.28 -22.29 0.94
N ILE A 484 -1.91 -21.25 0.21
CA ILE A 484 -0.52 -21.06 -0.23
C ILE A 484 0.30 -20.59 0.96
N ILE A 485 1.25 -21.42 1.39
CA ILE A 485 2.17 -21.12 2.50
C ILE A 485 3.42 -20.41 1.98
N CYS A 486 3.90 -20.76 0.77
CA CYS A 486 5.08 -20.14 0.18
C CYS A 486 4.79 -19.51 -1.19
N SER A 487 4.63 -18.18 -1.24
CA SER A 487 4.36 -17.43 -2.49
C SER A 487 5.54 -17.37 -3.47
N CYS A 488 6.79 -17.53 -2.99
CA CYS A 488 7.96 -17.52 -3.87
C CYS A 488 7.93 -18.67 -4.88
N PHE A 489 7.51 -19.86 -4.44
CA PHE A 489 7.47 -21.07 -5.26
C PHE A 489 6.04 -21.63 -5.43
N SER A 490 5.03 -20.86 -4.99
CA SER A 490 3.61 -21.24 -5.02
C SER A 490 3.32 -22.60 -4.37
N VAL A 491 3.90 -22.85 -3.18
CA VAL A 491 3.74 -24.12 -2.45
C VAL A 491 2.56 -24.02 -1.49
N GLY A 492 1.62 -24.96 -1.62
CA GLY A 492 0.42 -25.08 -0.79
C GLY A 492 0.60 -25.93 0.47
N GLU A 493 -0.27 -25.68 1.45
CA GLU A 493 -0.37 -26.36 2.75
C GLU A 493 -0.46 -27.88 2.60
N ARG A 494 -1.20 -28.37 1.59
CA ARG A 494 -1.34 -29.81 1.34
C ARG A 494 -0.02 -30.45 0.92
N ALA A 495 0.69 -29.87 -0.05
CA ALA A 495 1.96 -30.40 -0.52
C ALA A 495 2.99 -30.45 0.63
N ILE A 496 2.95 -29.45 1.52
CA ILE A 496 3.74 -29.43 2.75
C ILE A 496 3.30 -30.55 3.69
N GLY A 497 2.00 -30.72 3.93
CA GLY A 497 1.46 -31.80 4.74
C GLY A 497 1.85 -33.20 4.23
N GLU A 498 1.77 -33.43 2.92
CA GLU A 498 2.21 -34.66 2.26
C GLU A 498 3.72 -34.88 2.39
N ALA A 499 4.52 -33.82 2.24
CA ALA A 499 5.96 -33.89 2.46
C ALA A 499 6.29 -34.24 3.93
N ILE A 500 5.58 -33.65 4.90
CA ILE A 500 5.72 -33.97 6.33
C ILE A 500 5.34 -35.44 6.58
N ALA A 501 4.20 -35.89 6.04
CA ALA A 501 3.76 -37.29 6.16
C ALA A 501 4.76 -38.26 5.52
N SER A 502 5.43 -37.86 4.44
CA SER A 502 6.48 -38.64 3.78
C SER A 502 7.85 -38.58 4.47
N GLY A 503 7.95 -37.97 5.66
CA GLY A 503 9.17 -38.00 6.49
C GLY A 503 9.93 -36.68 6.62
N CYS A 504 9.49 -35.57 6.00
CA CYS A 504 10.14 -34.27 6.22
C CYS A 504 9.88 -33.77 7.66
N ARG A 505 10.93 -33.64 8.49
CA ARG A 505 10.82 -33.25 9.90
C ARG A 505 11.37 -31.85 10.23
N THR A 506 11.96 -31.15 9.26
CA THR A 506 12.56 -29.82 9.44
C THR A 506 12.19 -28.89 8.28
N PRO A 507 12.20 -27.55 8.49
CA PRO A 507 12.02 -26.60 7.40
C PRO A 507 13.07 -26.74 6.29
N ALA A 508 14.31 -27.13 6.62
CA ALA A 508 15.36 -27.38 5.63
C ALA A 508 15.00 -28.55 4.71
N ALA A 509 14.53 -29.68 5.26
CA ALA A 509 14.10 -30.83 4.46
C ALA A 509 12.88 -30.52 3.57
N LEU A 510 11.94 -29.69 4.06
CA LEU A 510 10.84 -29.17 3.24
C LEU A 510 11.36 -28.23 2.12
N GLY A 511 12.41 -27.45 2.40
CA GLY A 511 13.06 -26.60 1.43
C GLY A 511 13.80 -27.36 0.33
N GLU A 512 14.47 -28.46 0.66
CA GLU A 512 15.10 -29.34 -0.35
C GLU A 512 14.05 -29.98 -1.28
N LYS A 513 12.94 -30.46 -0.71
CA LYS A 513 11.90 -31.18 -1.47
C LYS A 513 10.98 -30.26 -2.27
N LEU A 514 10.51 -29.17 -1.66
CA LEU A 514 9.47 -28.29 -2.21
C LEU A 514 9.97 -26.88 -2.54
N LYS A 515 11.24 -26.55 -2.28
CA LYS A 515 11.82 -25.20 -2.39
C LYS A 515 11.24 -24.18 -1.40
N CYS A 516 10.21 -24.50 -0.62
CA CYS A 516 9.64 -23.57 0.34
C CYS A 516 10.65 -23.16 1.42
N GLY A 517 10.68 -21.88 1.79
CA GLY A 517 11.59 -21.36 2.83
C GLY A 517 13.02 -21.07 2.39
N THR A 518 13.42 -21.35 1.14
CA THR A 518 14.82 -21.19 0.67
C THR A 518 15.14 -19.85 0.01
N ASN A 519 14.12 -19.10 -0.45
CA ASN A 519 14.33 -17.84 -1.16
C ASN A 519 14.34 -16.60 -0.23
N CYS A 520 13.21 -16.33 0.41
CA CYS A 520 13.02 -15.12 1.24
C CYS A 520 12.79 -15.41 2.73
N GLY A 521 12.60 -16.68 3.11
CA GLY A 521 12.34 -17.11 4.48
C GLY A 521 10.98 -16.76 5.10
N SER A 522 10.08 -16.01 4.44
CA SER A 522 8.84 -15.53 5.11
C SER A 522 7.90 -16.63 5.59
N CYS A 523 7.89 -17.78 4.91
CA CYS A 523 7.01 -18.89 5.23
C CYS A 523 7.59 -19.78 6.33
N LEU A 524 8.83 -19.55 6.77
CA LEU A 524 9.49 -20.37 7.78
C LEU A 524 8.73 -20.46 9.12
N PRO A 525 8.13 -19.39 9.66
CA PRO A 525 7.33 -19.49 10.89
C PRO A 525 6.14 -20.46 10.72
N GLU A 526 5.43 -20.35 9.60
CA GLU A 526 4.26 -21.18 9.29
C GLU A 526 4.65 -22.63 8.99
N LEU A 527 5.77 -22.85 8.29
CA LEU A 527 6.34 -24.19 8.11
C LEU A 527 6.69 -24.85 9.46
N LYS A 528 7.28 -24.08 10.39
CA LYS A 528 7.57 -24.56 11.74
C LYS A 528 6.28 -24.89 12.51
N ALA A 529 5.25 -24.06 12.39
CA ALA A 529 3.96 -24.30 13.02
C ALA A 529 3.28 -25.57 12.49
N LEU A 530 3.27 -25.79 11.17
CA LEU A 530 2.74 -27.01 10.55
C LEU A 530 3.51 -28.27 10.99
N LEU A 531 4.84 -28.19 11.04
CA LEU A 531 5.70 -29.26 11.55
C LEU A 531 5.43 -29.56 13.04
N ALA A 532 5.21 -28.53 13.86
CA ALA A 532 4.90 -28.70 15.28
C ALA A 532 3.50 -29.31 15.47
N ALA A 533 2.48 -28.81 14.79
CA ALA A 533 1.11 -29.31 14.88
C ALA A 533 1.00 -30.80 14.50
N LYS A 534 1.75 -31.24 13.47
CA LYS A 534 1.77 -32.64 13.04
C LYS A 534 2.62 -33.57 13.91
N ARG A 535 3.54 -33.03 14.72
CA ARG A 535 4.26 -33.80 15.76
C ARG A 535 3.42 -34.06 17.00
N VAL A 536 2.37 -33.26 17.24
CA VAL A 536 1.44 -33.46 18.36
C VAL A 536 0.33 -34.47 18.00
N GLN A 537 0.10 -34.72 16.70
CA GLN A 537 -0.89 -35.66 16.19
C GLN A 537 -0.34 -37.08 15.90
N ALA A 538 0.97 -37.28 15.96
CA ALA A 538 1.67 -38.54 15.69
C ALA A 538 2.36 -39.01 16.95
#